data_AF-A0AAV4A9N3-F1
#
_entry.id   AF-A0AAV4A9N3-F1
#
_cell.length_a   1.000
_cell.length_b   1.000
_cell.length_c   1.000
_cell.angle_alpha   90.00
_cell.angle_beta   90.00
_cell.angle_gamma   90.00
#
_symmetry.space_group_name_H-M   'P 1'
#
loop_
_entity.id
_entity.type
_entity.pdbx_description
1 polymer ?
#
loop_
_entity_poly.entity_id
_entity_poly.type
_entity_poly.pdbx_seq_one_letter_code
_entity_poly.pdbx_strand_id
1 'polypeptide(L)'
;MLSPPTQILKSEKGATANEQNRATPGTIVYCIDMSSSMNRTYKMPASQAAWQTVKTSGDQKYVSKLTRLDCIKKAVTRLIEQLKLEKPEQKVLLAVFASDVTVKAGGANHMTPSFDNLEHQTMAELLDKGLNSASSYPLVPIEESYESIVAAVKALIAREGNGKRSTALGPALSLCVGFLRKVPNSQVVLCTDGLPNVGIGSLNDIIRISRNMFERGADFYRQIGTYACNKNITINILAVDGPSVEMRSISEAATLTGGTTNKINPAEIVRELRIIAQKEVVANSVSVTFYLHPNFVFDEPDFGDNLSRLEKEVGSVKKETDMTFRFKLKDPSKAEDIDSVPFQIQIIYTRNDGMKCMRVLSKRAGATRNRATMEQYVNVAVVGVAAMRTTANLAKVGKGKEAQEYMKLVKRLVKRGSNTSEQLEERLAFEAQAESWDKELTDNNEVYCTSHLTDLSSKMVQQAMSSNMIQHLAMGKKIDVVTNRKMNAAAKKAYYNYTYDL
;
A
#
# COMPACT_ATOMS: atom_id res chain seq x y z
N MET A 1 -20.20 1.62 25.56
CA MET A 1 -20.18 3.02 25.09
C MET A 1 -18.73 3.42 24.90
N LEU A 2 -18.34 3.74 23.67
CA LEU A 2 -17.01 4.27 23.37
C LEU A 2 -16.90 5.63 24.06
N SER A 3 -15.81 5.89 24.78
CA SER A 3 -15.46 7.25 25.16
C SER A 3 -15.52 8.14 23.91
N PRO A 4 -16.14 9.32 23.98
CA PRO A 4 -16.24 10.18 22.82
C PRO A 4 -14.83 10.45 22.27
N PRO A 5 -14.69 10.62 20.95
CA PRO A 5 -13.46 11.17 20.40
C PRO A 5 -13.15 12.43 21.21
N THR A 6 -11.90 12.57 21.67
CA THR A 6 -11.41 13.79 22.29
C THR A 6 -11.98 14.95 21.49
N GLN A 7 -12.87 15.73 22.10
CA GLN A 7 -13.49 16.86 21.44
C GLN A 7 -12.34 17.69 20.90
N ILE A 8 -12.24 17.79 19.57
CA ILE A 8 -11.48 18.87 18.97
C ILE A 8 -12.23 20.10 19.47
N LEU A 9 -11.64 20.78 20.47
CA LEU A 9 -12.10 22.08 20.92
C LEU A 9 -12.38 22.87 19.65
N LYS A 10 -13.66 23.24 19.44
CA LYS A 10 -14.02 24.20 18.41
C LYS A 10 -13.25 25.45 18.79
N SER A 11 -12.13 25.70 18.13
CA SER A 11 -11.42 26.96 18.27
C SER A 11 -12.39 28.04 17.85
N GLU A 12 -12.79 28.85 18.82
CA GLU A 12 -13.55 30.07 18.59
C GLU A 12 -12.80 30.91 17.54
N LYS A 13 -13.59 31.51 16.65
CA LYS A 13 -13.10 32.43 15.64
C LYS A 13 -12.36 33.58 16.34
N GLY A 14 -11.10 33.78 15.99
CA GLY A 14 -10.36 35.00 16.30
C GLY A 14 -9.17 34.82 17.24
N ALA A 15 -8.12 34.15 16.77
CA ALA A 15 -6.75 34.44 17.19
C ALA A 15 -5.81 33.94 16.08
N THR A 16 -4.96 34.82 15.58
CA THR A 16 -3.92 34.55 14.58
C THR A 16 -3.06 33.37 15.02
N ALA A 17 -3.26 32.21 14.39
CA ALA A 17 -2.48 31.02 14.65
C ALA A 17 -1.04 31.23 14.16
N ASN A 18 -0.08 31.14 15.08
CA ASN A 18 1.36 31.12 14.81
C ASN A 18 1.69 30.16 13.64
N GLU A 19 2.26 30.71 12.57
CA GLU A 19 2.74 30.00 11.38
C GLU A 19 3.95 29.06 11.64
N GLN A 20 4.42 28.94 12.89
CA GLN A 20 5.72 28.34 13.21
C GLN A 20 5.73 26.82 13.44
N ASN A 21 4.61 26.10 13.26
CA ASN A 21 4.55 24.64 13.46
C ASN A 21 3.87 23.88 12.31
N ARG A 22 4.03 24.33 11.05
CA ARG A 22 3.68 23.47 9.90
C ARG A 22 4.81 22.46 9.68
N ALA A 23 4.50 21.18 9.88
CA ALA A 23 5.33 20.06 9.44
C ALA A 23 5.85 20.32 8.03
N THR A 24 7.15 20.14 7.79
CA THR A 24 7.67 20.19 6.43
C THR A 24 6.99 19.09 5.61
N PRO A 25 6.31 19.41 4.50
CA PRO A 25 5.67 18.40 3.67
C PRO A 25 6.75 17.42 3.20
N GLY A 26 6.44 16.11 3.24
CA GLY A 26 7.33 15.07 2.72
C GLY A 26 7.59 15.27 1.22
N THR A 27 8.32 14.36 0.57
CA THR A 27 8.55 14.41 -0.89
C THR A 27 7.92 13.20 -1.58
N ILE A 28 7.35 13.40 -2.77
CA ILE A 28 6.81 12.32 -3.61
C ILE A 28 7.78 12.07 -4.76
N VAL A 29 8.27 10.84 -4.89
CA VAL A 29 9.09 10.42 -6.03
C VAL A 29 8.25 9.54 -6.95
N TYR A 30 7.98 9.99 -8.18
CA TYR A 30 7.46 9.12 -9.23
C TYR A 30 8.64 8.48 -9.95
N CYS A 31 8.85 7.19 -9.71
CA CYS A 31 9.92 6.39 -10.29
C CYS A 31 9.33 5.54 -11.42
N ILE A 32 9.59 5.92 -12.68
CA ILE A 32 8.89 5.37 -13.84
C ILE A 32 9.82 4.52 -14.70
N ASP A 33 9.41 3.28 -14.96
CA ASP A 33 10.07 2.40 -15.91
C ASP A 33 9.92 2.95 -17.34
N MET A 34 11.04 3.00 -18.06
CA MET A 34 11.12 3.40 -19.47
C MET A 34 11.74 2.31 -20.35
N SER A 35 11.81 1.09 -19.84
CA SER A 35 12.27 -0.07 -20.60
C SER A 35 11.38 -0.34 -21.82
N SER A 36 11.89 -1.12 -22.77
CA SER A 36 11.19 -1.38 -24.03
C SER A 36 9.84 -2.10 -23.86
N SER A 37 9.58 -2.78 -22.74
CA SER A 37 8.27 -3.37 -22.44
C SER A 37 7.17 -2.32 -22.28
N MET A 38 7.53 -1.11 -21.85
CA MET A 38 6.61 0.00 -21.64
C MET A 38 6.00 0.54 -22.95
N ASN A 39 6.59 0.18 -24.09
CA ASN A 39 6.05 0.47 -25.43
C ASN A 39 4.97 -0.52 -25.89
N ARG A 40 4.66 -1.56 -25.10
CA ARG A 40 3.58 -2.50 -25.45
C ARG A 40 2.24 -1.79 -25.48
N THR A 41 1.49 -2.02 -26.57
CA THR A 41 0.18 -1.41 -26.76
C THR A 41 -0.91 -2.13 -25.99
N TYR A 42 -1.74 -1.35 -25.31
CA TYR A 42 -3.00 -1.74 -24.71
C TYR A 42 -4.16 -1.33 -25.63
N LYS A 43 -5.06 -2.27 -25.93
CA LYS A 43 -6.28 -2.00 -26.67
C LYS A 43 -7.35 -1.53 -25.70
N MET A 44 -7.81 -0.29 -25.86
CA MET A 44 -8.84 0.24 -24.98
C MET A 44 -10.19 -0.46 -25.17
N PRO A 45 -11.00 -0.64 -24.10
CA PRO A 45 -12.36 -1.14 -24.22
C PRO A 45 -13.19 -0.26 -25.17
N ALA A 46 -14.06 -0.89 -25.96
CA ALA A 46 -14.85 -0.21 -26.99
C ALA A 46 -15.70 0.95 -26.44
N SER A 47 -16.24 0.80 -25.22
CA SER A 47 -17.02 1.84 -24.54
C SER A 47 -16.17 3.06 -24.15
N GLN A 48 -14.94 2.85 -23.66
CA GLN A 48 -14.01 3.93 -23.34
C GLN A 48 -13.50 4.63 -24.60
N ALA A 49 -13.24 3.87 -25.66
CA ALA A 49 -12.86 4.41 -26.95
C ALA A 49 -13.99 5.29 -27.54
N ALA A 50 -15.23 4.81 -27.53
CA ALA A 50 -16.39 5.57 -27.98
C ALA A 50 -16.62 6.84 -27.15
N TRP A 51 -16.46 6.77 -25.83
CA TRP A 51 -16.58 7.94 -24.94
C TRP A 51 -15.51 9.00 -25.22
N GLN A 52 -14.28 8.58 -25.55
CA GLN A 52 -13.24 9.51 -25.99
C GLN A 52 -13.62 10.16 -27.33
N THR A 53 -14.14 9.42 -28.30
CA THR A 53 -14.59 9.97 -29.59
C THR A 53 -15.62 11.08 -29.43
N VAL A 54 -16.59 10.92 -28.52
CA VAL A 54 -17.63 11.92 -28.28
C VAL A 54 -17.07 13.19 -27.61
N LYS A 55 -16.08 13.06 -26.73
CA LYS A 55 -15.48 14.20 -26.02
C LYS A 55 -14.50 15.02 -26.86
N THR A 56 -13.76 14.37 -27.76
CA THR A 56 -12.85 15.04 -28.70
C THR A 56 -13.64 15.41 -29.96
N SER A 57 -14.53 16.39 -29.85
CA SER A 57 -15.23 16.96 -31.00
C SER A 57 -14.25 17.83 -31.81
N GLY A 58 -13.57 17.22 -32.78
CA GLY A 58 -12.69 17.91 -33.73
C GLY A 58 -11.54 17.05 -34.21
N ASP A 59 -11.61 16.60 -35.46
CA ASP A 59 -10.58 16.10 -36.41
C ASP A 59 -9.36 15.25 -35.94
N GLN A 60 -9.28 14.84 -34.67
CA GLN A 60 -8.18 14.01 -34.19
C GLN A 60 -8.45 12.53 -34.41
N LYS A 61 -7.48 11.89 -35.06
CA LYS A 61 -7.44 10.45 -35.38
C LYS A 61 -7.77 9.59 -34.15
N TYR A 62 -8.70 8.67 -34.36
CA TYR A 62 -9.04 7.52 -33.52
C TYR A 62 -7.80 6.86 -32.87
N VAL A 63 -7.60 7.04 -31.56
CA VAL A 63 -6.53 6.34 -30.81
C VAL A 63 -7.10 5.12 -30.09
N SER A 64 -7.15 3.98 -30.78
CA SER A 64 -7.61 2.69 -30.19
C SER A 64 -6.54 1.94 -29.40
N LYS A 65 -5.28 2.34 -29.54
CA LYS A 65 -4.12 1.70 -28.92
C LYS A 65 -3.29 2.76 -28.21
N LEU A 66 -3.11 2.60 -26.90
CA LEU A 66 -2.21 3.41 -26.10
C LEU A 66 -1.07 2.51 -25.61
N THR A 67 0.14 3.05 -25.50
CA THR A 67 1.22 2.31 -24.83
C THR A 67 0.99 2.32 -23.31
N ARG A 68 1.63 1.38 -22.59
CA ARG A 68 1.62 1.39 -21.12
C ARG A 68 2.22 2.69 -20.58
N LEU A 69 3.28 3.19 -21.22
CA LEU A 69 3.88 4.47 -20.88
C LEU A 69 2.89 5.63 -21.08
N ASP A 70 2.10 5.65 -22.16
CA ASP A 70 1.09 6.70 -22.38
C ASP A 70 0.04 6.73 -21.26
N CYS A 71 -0.40 5.56 -20.80
CA CYS A 71 -1.31 5.46 -19.66
C CYS A 71 -0.70 6.04 -18.38
N ILE A 72 0.58 5.76 -18.11
CA ILE A 72 1.30 6.32 -16.96
C ILE A 72 1.50 7.82 -17.10
N LYS A 73 1.92 8.31 -18.28
CA LYS A 73 2.08 9.75 -18.57
C LYS A 73 0.78 10.50 -18.26
N LYS A 74 -0.34 10.02 -18.80
CA LYS A 74 -1.68 10.59 -18.55
C LYS A 74 -2.04 10.61 -17.06
N ALA A 75 -1.72 9.55 -16.33
CA ALA A 75 -2.03 9.45 -14.92
C ALA A 75 -1.18 10.36 -14.05
N VAL A 76 0.14 10.40 -14.28
CA VAL A 76 1.06 11.26 -13.54
C VAL A 76 0.73 12.73 -13.81
N THR A 77 0.50 13.15 -15.05
CA THR A 77 0.11 14.53 -15.36
C THR A 77 -1.12 14.98 -14.56
N ARG A 78 -2.17 14.15 -14.52
CA ARG A 78 -3.39 14.45 -13.74
C ARG A 78 -3.15 14.55 -12.24
N LEU A 79 -2.25 13.73 -11.70
CA LEU A 79 -1.91 13.82 -10.28
C LEU A 79 -1.12 15.08 -9.96
N ILE A 80 -0.21 15.48 -10.84
CA ILE A 80 0.59 16.68 -10.67
C ILE A 80 -0.32 17.93 -10.72
N GLU A 81 -1.28 17.96 -11.64
CA GLU A 81 -2.34 18.98 -11.68
C GLU A 81 -3.14 19.02 -10.37
N GLN A 82 -3.57 17.86 -9.87
CA GLN A 82 -4.31 17.78 -8.61
C GLN A 82 -3.45 18.24 -7.41
N LEU A 83 -2.18 17.81 -7.35
CA LEU A 83 -1.25 18.18 -6.28
C LEU A 83 -0.99 19.68 -6.26
N LYS A 84 -0.84 20.32 -7.42
CA LYS A 84 -0.69 21.78 -7.51
C LYS A 84 -1.88 22.52 -6.88
N LEU A 85 -3.09 22.00 -7.06
CA LEU A 85 -4.32 22.60 -6.52
C LEU A 85 -4.53 22.31 -5.03
N GLU A 86 -4.16 21.11 -4.56
CA GLU A 86 -4.47 20.66 -3.20
C GLU A 86 -3.34 20.91 -2.20
N LYS A 87 -2.07 20.82 -2.63
CA LYS A 87 -0.85 20.91 -1.81
C LYS A 87 0.30 21.59 -2.59
N PRO A 88 0.20 22.90 -2.90
CA PRO A 88 1.19 23.61 -3.72
C PRO A 88 2.63 23.59 -3.15
N GLU A 89 2.77 23.44 -1.84
CA GLU A 89 4.04 23.32 -1.12
C GLU A 89 4.73 21.94 -1.27
N GLN A 90 3.99 20.94 -1.78
CA GLN A 90 4.45 19.57 -1.89
C GLN A 90 5.60 19.47 -2.89
N LYS A 91 6.70 18.81 -2.50
CA LYS A 91 7.83 18.56 -3.40
C LYS A 91 7.64 17.26 -4.16
N VAL A 92 7.99 17.28 -5.44
CA VAL A 92 7.87 16.12 -6.33
C VAL A 92 9.17 15.92 -7.12
N LEU A 93 9.65 14.68 -7.18
CA LEU A 93 10.77 14.27 -8.02
C LEU A 93 10.25 13.31 -9.10
N LEU A 94 10.57 13.61 -10.35
CA LEU A 94 10.35 12.68 -11.46
C LEU A 94 11.66 11.96 -11.76
N ALA A 95 11.70 10.66 -11.50
CA ALA A 95 12.84 9.79 -11.82
C ALA A 95 12.39 8.70 -12.80
N VAL A 96 13.29 8.31 -13.69
CA VAL A 96 13.02 7.27 -14.69
C VAL A 96 14.15 6.25 -14.71
N PHE A 97 13.84 5.01 -15.10
CA PHE A 97 14.84 3.96 -15.16
C PHE A 97 14.65 3.00 -16.33
N ALA A 98 15.76 2.44 -16.81
CA ALA A 98 15.83 1.33 -17.75
C ALA A 98 17.09 0.49 -17.46
N SER A 99 18.19 0.71 -18.18
CA SER A 99 19.55 0.22 -17.82
C SER A 99 20.28 1.15 -16.85
N ASP A 100 19.90 2.42 -16.87
CA ASP A 100 20.36 3.48 -16.01
C ASP A 100 19.17 4.07 -15.25
N VAL A 101 19.47 4.98 -14.33
CA VAL A 101 18.48 5.75 -13.57
C VAL A 101 18.76 7.22 -13.79
N THR A 102 17.75 7.99 -14.16
CA THR A 102 17.91 9.41 -14.47
C THR A 102 16.80 10.23 -13.82
N VAL A 103 17.18 11.31 -13.14
CA VAL A 103 16.24 12.34 -12.70
C VAL A 103 15.83 13.18 -13.91
N LYS A 104 14.55 13.50 -14.04
CA LYS A 104 14.01 14.24 -15.18
C LYS A 104 13.48 15.62 -14.81
N ALA A 105 12.92 15.80 -13.62
CA ALA A 105 12.36 17.08 -13.19
C ALA A 105 12.13 17.13 -11.67
N GLY A 106 11.83 18.33 -11.17
CA GLY A 106 11.42 18.60 -9.78
C GLY A 106 12.38 19.47 -8.97
N GLY A 107 13.60 19.67 -9.46
CA GLY A 107 14.62 20.50 -8.81
C GLY A 107 14.72 21.90 -9.40
N ALA A 108 15.39 22.78 -8.66
CA ALA A 108 15.72 24.14 -9.11
C ALA A 108 16.73 24.16 -10.28
N ASN A 109 17.52 23.09 -10.42
CA ASN A 109 18.62 23.03 -11.38
C ASN A 109 18.19 22.39 -12.71
N HIS A 110 18.73 22.89 -13.81
CA HIS A 110 18.51 22.31 -15.14
C HIS A 110 19.33 21.04 -15.39
N MET A 111 20.50 20.90 -14.75
CA MET A 111 21.32 19.70 -14.87
C MET A 111 20.79 18.59 -13.96
N THR A 112 20.22 17.56 -14.57
CA THR A 112 19.61 16.47 -13.82
C THR A 112 20.60 15.32 -13.57
N PRO A 113 20.60 14.73 -12.36
CA PRO A 113 21.42 13.55 -12.07
C PRO A 113 21.08 12.37 -12.97
N SER A 114 22.11 11.68 -13.45
CA SER A 114 22.00 10.41 -14.18
C SER A 114 23.02 9.42 -13.64
N PHE A 115 22.64 8.14 -13.59
CA PHE A 115 23.39 7.08 -12.94
C PHE A 115 23.45 5.84 -13.84
N ASP A 116 24.64 5.57 -14.34
CA ASP A 116 24.93 4.42 -15.22
C ASP A 116 25.75 3.35 -14.48
N ASN A 117 26.10 2.26 -15.18
CA ASN A 117 26.94 1.18 -14.67
C ASN A 117 26.46 0.59 -13.33
N LEU A 118 25.15 0.32 -13.25
CA LEU A 118 24.45 -0.06 -12.01
C LEU A 118 24.60 -1.55 -11.65
N GLU A 119 25.17 -2.37 -12.54
CA GLU A 119 25.18 -3.83 -12.44
C GLU A 119 25.93 -4.36 -11.20
N HIS A 120 27.01 -3.69 -10.80
CA HIS A 120 27.90 -4.15 -9.72
C HIS A 120 27.81 -3.31 -8.44
N GLN A 121 26.87 -2.36 -8.38
CA GLN A 121 26.77 -1.44 -7.25
C GLN A 121 25.97 -2.06 -6.10
N THR A 122 26.42 -1.82 -4.88
CA THR A 122 25.74 -2.29 -3.67
C THR A 122 24.58 -1.37 -3.27
N MET A 123 23.65 -1.87 -2.44
CA MET A 123 22.55 -1.06 -1.90
C MET A 123 23.08 0.19 -1.18
N ALA A 124 24.14 0.05 -0.38
CA ALA A 124 24.71 1.17 0.38
C ALA A 124 25.28 2.26 -0.54
N GLU A 125 26.05 1.86 -1.57
CA GLU A 125 26.60 2.80 -2.56
C GLU A 125 25.49 3.57 -3.28
N LEU A 126 24.43 2.88 -3.68
CA LEU A 126 23.28 3.49 -4.36
C LEU A 126 22.50 4.43 -3.44
N LEU A 127 22.32 4.07 -2.17
CA LEU A 127 21.68 4.94 -1.18
C LEU A 127 22.50 6.22 -0.95
N ASP A 128 23.82 6.11 -0.86
CA ASP A 128 24.71 7.26 -0.67
C ASP A 128 24.79 8.13 -1.92
N LYS A 129 24.80 7.54 -3.13
CA LYS A 129 24.66 8.28 -4.39
C LYS A 129 23.36 9.07 -4.44
N GLY A 130 22.23 8.45 -4.07
CA GLY A 130 20.94 9.13 -3.98
C GLY A 130 20.97 10.30 -3.01
N LEU A 131 21.56 10.11 -1.82
CA LEU A 131 21.71 11.17 -0.81
C LEU A 131 22.57 12.35 -1.31
N ASN A 132 23.69 12.05 -1.96
CA ASN A 132 24.57 13.08 -2.51
C ASN A 132 23.84 13.88 -3.59
N SER A 133 23.08 13.21 -4.46
CA SER A 133 22.27 13.88 -5.48
C SER A 133 21.14 14.72 -4.93
N ALA A 134 20.54 14.35 -3.80
CA ALA A 134 19.56 15.21 -3.13
C ALA A 134 20.18 16.54 -2.64
N SER A 135 21.49 16.53 -2.34
CA SER A 135 22.21 17.74 -1.93
C SER A 135 22.56 18.62 -3.13
N SER A 136 22.92 18.02 -4.27
CA SER A 136 23.27 18.76 -5.51
C SER A 136 22.05 19.15 -6.36
N TYR A 137 20.90 18.53 -6.14
CA TYR A 137 19.66 18.74 -6.89
C TYR A 137 18.50 19.03 -5.92
N PRO A 138 18.49 20.22 -5.28
CA PRO A 138 17.46 20.56 -4.31
C PRO A 138 16.09 20.67 -4.98
N LEU A 139 15.10 19.99 -4.41
CA LEU A 139 13.72 20.03 -4.89
C LEU A 139 13.01 21.31 -4.47
N VAL A 140 12.24 21.85 -5.42
CA VAL A 140 11.36 23.01 -5.21
C VAL A 140 9.90 22.56 -5.10
N PRO A 141 9.01 23.36 -4.49
CA PRO A 141 7.58 23.07 -4.43
C PRO A 141 6.95 22.80 -5.80
N ILE A 142 5.83 22.09 -5.82
CA ILE A 142 5.14 21.77 -7.07
C ILE A 142 4.59 23.04 -7.75
N GLU A 143 4.27 24.08 -6.98
CA GLU A 143 3.88 25.39 -7.51
C GLU A 143 4.91 25.96 -8.50
N GLU A 144 6.20 25.80 -8.19
CA GLU A 144 7.32 26.27 -9.02
C GLU A 144 7.75 25.24 -10.08
N SER A 145 7.74 23.95 -9.74
CA SER A 145 8.24 22.88 -10.63
C SER A 145 7.19 22.30 -11.58
N TYR A 146 5.91 22.70 -11.47
CA TYR A 146 4.79 22.13 -12.22
C TYR A 146 5.06 22.02 -13.74
N GLU A 147 5.40 23.14 -14.38
CA GLU A 147 5.59 23.16 -15.84
C GLU A 147 6.75 22.26 -16.27
N SER A 148 7.85 22.26 -15.51
CA SER A 148 9.01 21.42 -15.77
C SER A 148 8.68 19.93 -15.67
N ILE A 149 7.88 19.54 -14.66
CA ILE A 149 7.46 18.15 -14.46
C ILE A 149 6.50 17.72 -15.55
N VAL A 150 5.49 18.53 -15.87
CA VAL A 150 4.51 18.22 -16.93
C VAL A 150 5.20 18.09 -18.29
N ALA A 151 6.12 19.01 -18.62
CA ALA A 151 6.91 18.94 -19.84
C ALA A 151 7.78 17.67 -19.87
N ALA A 152 8.47 17.34 -18.77
CA ALA A 152 9.28 16.14 -18.68
C ALA A 152 8.45 14.86 -18.81
N VAL A 153 7.27 14.79 -18.19
CA VAL A 153 6.33 13.66 -18.34
C VAL A 153 5.89 13.52 -19.79
N LYS A 154 5.48 14.61 -20.45
CA LYS A 154 5.07 14.60 -21.87
C LYS A 154 6.22 14.15 -22.79
N ALA A 155 7.46 14.50 -22.46
CA ALA A 155 8.66 14.13 -23.21
C ALA A 155 9.16 12.69 -22.97
N LEU A 156 8.55 11.92 -22.06
CA LEU A 156 8.97 10.53 -21.83
C LEU A 156 8.67 9.66 -23.07
N ILE A 157 9.70 8.93 -23.51
CA ILE A 157 9.67 7.98 -24.64
C ILE A 157 10.30 6.67 -24.18
N ALA A 158 9.58 5.55 -24.33
CA ALA A 158 10.13 4.23 -23.98
C ALA A 158 11.35 3.92 -24.86
N ARG A 159 12.39 3.32 -24.28
CA ARG A 159 13.60 2.99 -25.04
C ARG A 159 13.30 1.94 -26.10
N GLU A 160 13.83 2.17 -27.30
CA GLU A 160 13.84 1.14 -28.34
C GLU A 160 14.80 0.01 -27.92
N GLY A 161 14.33 -1.23 -28.04
CA GLY A 161 15.09 -2.39 -27.59
C GLY A 161 15.82 -3.05 -28.76
N ASN A 162 17.14 -3.15 -28.67
CA ASN A 162 17.97 -3.99 -29.56
C ASN A 162 17.84 -5.49 -29.21
N GLY A 163 16.66 -5.92 -28.72
CA GLY A 163 16.41 -7.28 -28.21
C GLY A 163 16.75 -7.54 -26.73
N LYS A 164 17.64 -6.75 -26.11
CA LYS A 164 17.97 -6.88 -24.67
C LYS A 164 16.99 -6.06 -23.82
N ARG A 165 16.22 -6.73 -22.94
CA ARG A 165 15.40 -6.04 -21.93
C ARG A 165 16.28 -5.65 -20.75
N SER A 166 16.11 -4.43 -20.26
CA SER A 166 16.88 -3.89 -19.15
C SER A 166 15.96 -3.09 -18.22
N THR A 167 15.91 -3.51 -16.97
CA THR A 167 14.99 -3.05 -15.93
C THR A 167 15.76 -3.02 -14.60
N ALA A 168 16.45 -1.91 -14.36
CA ALA A 168 17.26 -1.63 -13.18
C ALA A 168 16.40 -1.19 -11.97
N LEU A 169 15.41 -2.02 -11.61
CA LEU A 169 14.41 -1.66 -10.61
C LEU A 169 15.01 -1.53 -9.20
N GLY A 170 15.84 -2.49 -8.77
CA GLY A 170 16.49 -2.42 -7.46
C GLY A 170 17.44 -1.24 -7.31
N PRO A 171 18.31 -0.94 -8.31
CA PRO A 171 19.09 0.30 -8.32
C PRO A 171 18.24 1.57 -8.28
N ALA A 172 17.18 1.65 -9.10
CA ALA A 172 16.28 2.79 -9.13
C ALA A 172 15.61 3.04 -7.77
N LEU A 173 15.12 1.98 -7.13
CA LEU A 173 14.50 2.05 -5.82
C LEU A 173 15.50 2.50 -4.75
N SER A 174 16.72 1.96 -4.76
CA SER A 174 17.78 2.34 -3.82
C SER A 174 18.16 3.81 -3.96
N LEU A 175 18.34 4.30 -5.19
CA LEU A 175 18.65 5.71 -5.45
C LEU A 175 17.51 6.63 -4.99
N CYS A 176 16.25 6.28 -5.28
CA CYS A 176 15.09 7.07 -4.86
C CYS A 176 14.96 7.11 -3.33
N VAL A 177 15.12 5.98 -2.65
CA VAL A 177 15.10 5.92 -1.16
C VAL A 177 16.28 6.69 -0.58
N GLY A 178 17.46 6.61 -1.20
CA GLY A 178 18.64 7.38 -0.83
C GLY A 178 18.41 8.89 -0.94
N PHE A 179 17.76 9.32 -2.03
CA PHE A 179 17.39 10.72 -2.26
C PHE A 179 16.47 11.27 -1.16
N LEU A 180 15.55 10.43 -0.68
CA LEU A 180 14.58 10.76 0.37
C LEU A 180 15.11 10.59 1.80
N ARG A 181 16.34 10.08 1.98
CA ARG A 181 16.88 9.63 3.28
C ARG A 181 16.80 10.66 4.41
N LYS A 182 16.87 11.96 4.10
CA LYS A 182 16.82 13.07 5.07
C LYS A 182 15.45 13.77 5.15
N VAL A 183 14.46 13.32 4.37
CA VAL A 183 13.12 13.93 4.30
C VAL A 183 12.10 12.89 4.77
N PRO A 184 11.72 12.88 6.06
CA PRO A 184 10.71 11.94 6.56
C PRO A 184 9.34 12.22 5.91
N ASN A 185 8.41 11.28 6.07
CA ASN A 185 7.05 11.35 5.50
C ASN A 185 7.05 11.38 3.96
N SER A 186 8.13 10.94 3.34
CA SER A 186 8.27 10.87 1.90
C SER A 186 7.74 9.56 1.35
N GLN A 187 7.45 9.53 0.06
CA GLN A 187 6.96 8.33 -0.61
C GLN A 187 7.61 8.14 -1.97
N VAL A 188 7.88 6.88 -2.32
CA VAL A 188 8.25 6.45 -3.66
C VAL A 188 7.04 5.77 -4.28
N VAL A 189 6.66 6.20 -5.48
CA VAL A 189 5.65 5.55 -6.32
C VAL A 189 6.36 4.96 -7.53
N LEU A 190 6.62 3.66 -7.45
CA LEU A 190 7.32 2.89 -8.46
C LEU A 190 6.34 2.34 -9.50
N CYS A 191 6.49 2.74 -10.75
CA CYS A 191 5.68 2.27 -11.87
C CYS A 191 6.53 1.37 -12.77
N THR A 192 6.20 0.08 -12.89
CA THR A 192 6.96 -0.88 -13.71
C THR A 192 6.03 -1.86 -14.42
N ASP A 193 6.53 -2.48 -15.48
CA ASP A 193 5.81 -3.53 -16.21
C ASP A 193 6.67 -4.78 -16.50
N GLY A 194 7.89 -4.81 -15.96
CA GLY A 194 8.93 -5.76 -16.31
C GLY A 194 9.63 -6.34 -15.07
N LEU A 195 10.23 -7.52 -15.27
CA LEU A 195 11.03 -8.19 -14.25
C LEU A 195 12.34 -7.45 -14.01
N PRO A 196 12.72 -7.18 -12.75
CA PRO A 196 14.05 -6.67 -12.40
C PRO A 196 15.14 -7.57 -12.97
N ASN A 197 16.06 -7.02 -13.75
CA ASN A 197 17.10 -7.80 -14.41
C ASN A 197 18.48 -7.12 -14.47
N VAL A 198 18.61 -5.92 -13.92
CA VAL A 198 19.88 -5.17 -13.85
C VAL A 198 20.21 -4.78 -12.42
N GLY A 199 21.45 -5.07 -12.01
CA GLY A 199 21.99 -4.69 -10.71
C GLY A 199 21.39 -5.44 -9.54
N ILE A 200 21.56 -4.86 -8.35
CA ILE A 200 21.06 -5.44 -7.10
C ILE A 200 19.54 -5.65 -7.15
N GLY A 201 19.05 -6.78 -6.64
CA GLY A 201 17.64 -7.14 -6.71
C GLY A 201 17.17 -7.62 -8.09
N SER A 202 18.10 -7.89 -9.03
CA SER A 202 17.84 -8.64 -10.26
C SER A 202 17.31 -10.04 -9.96
N LEU A 203 16.27 -10.46 -10.68
CA LEU A 203 15.63 -11.77 -10.55
C LEU A 203 15.98 -12.70 -11.72
N ASN A 204 16.79 -12.24 -12.69
CA ASN A 204 17.18 -13.03 -13.88
C ASN A 204 17.99 -14.29 -13.54
N ASP A 205 18.82 -14.24 -12.49
CA ASP A 205 19.69 -15.36 -12.09
C ASP A 205 18.98 -16.42 -11.24
N ILE A 206 17.79 -16.09 -10.74
CA ILE A 206 16.98 -16.95 -9.86
C ILE A 206 16.34 -18.11 -10.62
N ILE A 207 16.03 -17.91 -11.91
CA ILE A 207 15.28 -18.87 -12.73
C ILE A 207 16.15 -20.05 -13.19
N ARG A 208 17.49 -19.96 -13.12
CA ARG A 208 18.37 -20.97 -13.75
C ARG A 208 19.10 -21.91 -12.80
N ILE A 209 19.48 -21.52 -11.57
CA ILE A 209 20.43 -22.35 -10.79
C ILE A 209 20.24 -22.17 -9.27
N SER A 210 19.51 -23.09 -8.63
CA SER A 210 19.55 -23.40 -7.18
C SER A 210 18.73 -22.53 -6.18
N ARG A 211 18.18 -23.22 -5.15
CA ARG A 211 17.28 -22.67 -4.10
C ARG A 211 17.90 -21.54 -3.25
N ASN A 212 19.23 -21.54 -3.06
CA ASN A 212 19.93 -20.56 -2.21
C ASN A 212 20.06 -19.15 -2.83
N MET A 213 19.85 -18.99 -4.14
CA MET A 213 20.00 -17.70 -4.81
C MET A 213 18.68 -16.89 -4.85
N PHE A 214 17.54 -17.59 -4.80
CA PHE A 214 16.21 -16.99 -4.63
C PHE A 214 16.15 -16.11 -3.37
N GLU A 215 16.75 -16.57 -2.28
CA GLU A 215 16.80 -15.84 -1.01
C GLU A 215 17.54 -14.51 -1.14
N ARG A 216 18.61 -14.41 -1.96
CA ARG A 216 19.41 -13.17 -2.09
C ARG A 216 18.67 -12.02 -2.79
N GLY A 217 17.86 -12.32 -3.81
CA GLY A 217 17.07 -11.30 -4.52
C GLY A 217 15.84 -10.84 -3.72
N ALA A 218 15.17 -11.77 -3.04
CA ALA A 218 14.08 -11.47 -2.11
C ALA A 218 14.58 -10.68 -0.88
N ASP A 219 15.76 -11.04 -0.37
CA ASP A 219 16.39 -10.36 0.75
C ASP A 219 16.66 -8.89 0.48
N PHE A 220 17.02 -8.52 -0.76
CA PHE A 220 17.20 -7.12 -1.12
C PHE A 220 15.92 -6.30 -0.90
N TYR A 221 14.76 -6.77 -1.37
CA TYR A 221 13.49 -6.04 -1.25
C TYR A 221 13.02 -5.93 0.20
N ARG A 222 13.29 -6.97 1.01
CA ARG A 222 13.11 -6.91 2.46
C ARG A 222 14.02 -5.87 3.10
N GLN A 223 15.32 -5.87 2.78
CA GLN A 223 16.31 -4.93 3.34
C GLN A 223 15.98 -3.47 2.99
N ILE A 224 15.69 -3.17 1.72
CA ILE A 224 15.32 -1.81 1.30
C ILE A 224 13.99 -1.37 1.92
N GLY A 225 13.03 -2.29 2.08
CA GLY A 225 11.77 -2.06 2.78
C GLY A 225 11.97 -1.69 4.25
N THR A 226 12.75 -2.48 4.99
CA THR A 226 13.12 -2.19 6.38
C THR A 226 13.87 -0.87 6.50
N TYR A 227 14.82 -0.60 5.60
CA TYR A 227 15.56 0.65 5.58
C TYR A 227 14.64 1.86 5.35
N ALA A 228 13.75 1.78 4.36
CA ALA A 228 12.77 2.84 4.07
C ALA A 228 11.81 3.07 5.24
N CYS A 229 11.32 2.00 5.88
CA CYS A 229 10.46 2.09 7.06
C CYS A 229 11.16 2.83 8.20
N ASN A 230 12.43 2.50 8.49
CA ASN A 230 13.24 3.18 9.51
C ASN A 230 13.53 4.66 9.20
N LYS A 231 13.38 5.08 7.93
CA LYS A 231 13.50 6.47 7.50
C LYS A 231 12.13 7.16 7.31
N ASN A 232 11.03 6.50 7.70
CA ASN A 232 9.66 6.97 7.50
C ASN A 232 9.37 7.29 6.01
N ILE A 233 9.82 6.40 5.12
CA ILE A 233 9.59 6.46 3.68
C ILE A 233 8.62 5.34 3.29
N THR A 234 7.52 5.68 2.62
CA THR A 234 6.54 4.72 2.11
C THR A 234 6.88 4.31 0.67
N ILE A 235 6.88 3.00 0.36
CA ILE A 235 7.11 2.50 -1.00
C ILE A 235 5.77 1.98 -1.56
N ASN A 236 5.26 2.60 -2.61
CA ASN A 236 4.08 2.14 -3.35
C ASN A 236 4.52 1.60 -4.72
N ILE A 237 3.98 0.45 -5.11
CA ILE A 237 4.38 -0.29 -6.31
C ILE A 237 3.17 -0.49 -7.22
N LEU A 238 3.28 0.02 -8.43
CA LEU A 238 2.28 -0.04 -9.48
C LEU A 238 2.84 -0.88 -10.64
N ALA A 239 2.40 -2.13 -10.69
CA ALA A 239 2.75 -3.02 -11.77
C ALA A 239 1.69 -2.95 -12.88
N VAL A 240 2.09 -2.64 -14.11
CA VAL A 240 1.17 -2.66 -15.25
C VAL A 240 1.01 -4.08 -15.78
N ASP A 241 -0.22 -4.50 -16.08
CA ASP A 241 -0.53 -5.86 -16.54
C ASP A 241 0.39 -6.33 -17.68
N GLY A 242 1.15 -7.40 -17.42
CA GLY A 242 2.15 -8.02 -18.31
C GLY A 242 2.63 -9.40 -17.81
N PRO A 243 3.59 -10.04 -18.50
CA PRO A 243 4.20 -11.30 -18.04
C PRO A 243 4.74 -11.10 -16.62
N SER A 244 4.63 -12.15 -15.80
CA SER A 244 4.82 -12.13 -14.34
C SER A 244 5.98 -11.24 -13.90
N VAL A 245 5.69 -10.17 -13.15
CA VAL A 245 6.69 -9.23 -12.59
C VAL A 245 7.29 -9.79 -11.29
N GLU A 246 7.05 -11.07 -10.99
CA GLU A 246 7.41 -11.74 -9.74
C GLU A 246 7.12 -10.83 -8.54
N MET A 247 5.84 -10.47 -8.44
CA MET A 247 5.35 -9.46 -7.51
C MET A 247 5.61 -9.83 -6.05
N ARG A 248 5.84 -11.11 -5.76
CA ARG A 248 6.07 -11.61 -4.41
C ARG A 248 7.23 -10.89 -3.73
N SER A 249 8.42 -10.95 -4.32
CA SER A 249 9.65 -10.38 -3.74
C SER A 249 9.56 -8.85 -3.65
N ILE A 250 9.08 -8.21 -4.71
CA ILE A 250 8.98 -6.74 -4.79
C ILE A 250 7.92 -6.20 -3.81
N SER A 251 6.80 -6.93 -3.63
CA SER A 251 5.71 -6.51 -2.74
C SER A 251 6.10 -6.40 -1.28
N GLU A 252 7.12 -7.14 -0.84
CA GLU A 252 7.57 -7.12 0.55
C GLU A 252 8.06 -5.73 0.97
N ALA A 253 8.76 -5.01 0.09
CA ALA A 253 9.19 -3.64 0.32
C ALA A 253 8.01 -2.68 0.56
N ALA A 254 6.93 -2.83 -0.20
CA ALA A 254 5.71 -2.04 0.01
C ALA A 254 4.98 -2.44 1.29
N THR A 255 4.85 -3.73 1.59
CA THR A 255 4.21 -4.21 2.82
C THR A 255 4.92 -3.68 4.07
N LEU A 256 6.26 -3.78 4.13
CA LEU A 256 7.06 -3.33 5.28
C LEU A 256 6.98 -1.83 5.54
N THR A 257 6.70 -1.03 4.51
CA THR A 257 6.63 0.43 4.59
C THR A 257 5.21 0.98 4.74
N GLY A 258 4.19 0.11 4.85
CA GLY A 258 2.78 0.52 4.87
C GLY A 258 2.25 1.04 3.52
N GLY A 259 2.98 0.76 2.44
CA GLY A 259 2.62 1.09 1.07
C GLY A 259 1.63 0.11 0.44
N THR A 260 1.36 0.29 -0.84
CA THR A 260 0.43 -0.55 -1.61
C THR A 260 1.12 -1.20 -2.80
N THR A 261 0.74 -2.43 -3.13
CA THR A 261 1.19 -3.13 -4.33
C THR A 261 -0.01 -3.49 -5.18
N ASN A 262 -0.11 -2.93 -6.38
CA ASN A 262 -1.24 -3.17 -7.28
C ASN A 262 -0.76 -3.60 -8.67
N LYS A 263 -1.30 -4.73 -9.16
CA LYS A 263 -1.22 -5.11 -10.58
C LYS A 263 -2.44 -4.57 -11.31
N ILE A 264 -2.23 -3.65 -12.24
CA ILE A 264 -3.25 -2.74 -12.74
C ILE A 264 -3.38 -2.85 -14.25
N ASN A 265 -4.63 -2.92 -14.71
CA ASN A 265 -4.98 -2.72 -16.09
C ASN A 265 -4.67 -1.25 -16.48
N PRO A 266 -4.01 -0.97 -17.62
CA PRO A 266 -3.67 0.39 -18.04
C PRO A 266 -4.80 1.44 -17.94
N ALA A 267 -6.07 1.04 -18.12
CA ALA A 267 -7.23 1.92 -17.98
C ALA A 267 -7.48 2.41 -16.53
N GLU A 268 -7.03 1.66 -15.52
CA GLU A 268 -7.29 1.89 -14.10
C GLU A 268 -6.16 2.65 -13.38
N ILE A 269 -5.03 2.88 -14.07
CA ILE A 269 -3.81 3.49 -13.48
C ILE A 269 -4.11 4.84 -12.84
N VAL A 270 -4.91 5.70 -13.51
CA VAL A 270 -5.30 7.02 -12.98
C VAL A 270 -6.05 6.89 -11.65
N ARG A 271 -6.97 5.92 -11.55
CA ARG A 271 -7.77 5.71 -10.34
C ARG A 271 -6.89 5.23 -9.19
N GLU A 272 -6.00 4.29 -9.44
CA GLU A 272 -5.12 3.73 -8.40
C GLU A 272 -4.10 4.73 -7.89
N LEU A 273 -3.49 5.49 -8.79
CA LEU A 273 -2.58 6.57 -8.43
C LEU A 273 -3.27 7.64 -7.56
N ARG A 274 -4.53 7.96 -7.87
CA ARG A 274 -5.34 8.85 -7.03
C ARG A 274 -5.59 8.26 -5.64
N ILE A 275 -5.93 6.98 -5.55
CA ILE A 275 -6.15 6.31 -4.27
C ILE A 275 -4.90 6.38 -3.40
N ILE A 276 -3.71 6.20 -4.00
CA ILE A 276 -2.43 6.37 -3.30
C ILE A 276 -2.28 7.81 -2.82
N ALA A 277 -2.50 8.80 -3.67
CA ALA A 277 -2.38 10.22 -3.31
C ALA A 277 -3.36 10.64 -2.20
N GLN A 278 -4.57 10.08 -2.16
CA GLN A 278 -5.58 10.37 -1.15
C GLN A 278 -5.33 9.66 0.19
N LYS A 279 -4.55 8.57 0.18
CA LYS A 279 -4.23 7.78 1.37
C LYS A 279 -3.03 8.38 2.11
N GLU A 280 -3.26 9.52 2.75
CA GLU A 280 -2.25 10.19 3.54
C GLU A 280 -1.84 9.38 4.78
N VAL A 281 -0.53 9.35 5.04
CA VAL A 281 0.05 8.81 6.26
C VAL A 281 -0.29 9.74 7.41
N VAL A 282 -0.93 9.22 8.45
CA VAL A 282 -1.40 10.01 9.61
C VAL A 282 -0.40 9.99 10.77
N ALA A 283 0.45 8.96 10.82
CA ALA A 283 1.49 8.80 11.81
C ALA A 283 2.59 7.86 11.31
N ASN A 284 3.78 8.01 11.88
CA ASN A 284 4.99 7.27 11.53
C ASN A 284 5.63 6.67 12.77
N SER A 285 6.59 5.76 12.55
CA SER A 285 7.31 5.06 13.62
C SER A 285 6.33 4.49 14.66
N VAL A 286 5.22 3.91 14.19
CA VAL A 286 4.17 3.38 15.04
C VAL A 286 4.62 2.04 15.61
N SER A 287 4.60 1.92 16.93
CA SER A 287 4.70 0.67 17.67
C SER A 287 3.43 0.47 18.50
N VAL A 288 2.97 -0.78 18.55
CA VAL A 288 1.79 -1.15 19.31
C VAL A 288 2.16 -2.24 20.30
N THR A 289 1.88 -2.00 21.58
CA THR A 289 1.99 -3.01 22.63
C THR A 289 0.59 -3.39 23.12
N PHE A 290 0.28 -4.68 23.07
CA PHE A 290 -0.97 -5.24 23.56
C PHE A 290 -0.70 -6.02 24.85
N TYR A 291 -1.45 -5.70 25.90
CA TYR A 291 -1.47 -6.39 27.18
C TYR A 291 -2.80 -7.14 27.37
N LEU A 292 -2.71 -8.45 27.56
CA LEU A 292 -3.81 -9.34 27.91
C LEU A 292 -3.85 -9.59 29.41
N HIS A 293 -5.01 -9.99 29.92
CA HIS A 293 -5.14 -10.55 31.25
C HIS A 293 -4.25 -11.81 31.40
N PRO A 294 -3.65 -12.10 32.57
CA PRO A 294 -2.70 -13.22 32.76
C PRO A 294 -3.21 -14.61 32.38
N ASN A 295 -4.53 -14.80 32.40
CA ASN A 295 -5.18 -16.06 32.01
C ASN A 295 -5.32 -16.23 30.48
N PHE A 296 -4.88 -15.25 29.69
CA PHE A 296 -4.90 -15.28 28.23
C PHE A 296 -3.51 -15.18 27.65
N VAL A 297 -3.35 -15.78 26.48
CA VAL A 297 -2.11 -15.76 25.70
C VAL A 297 -2.44 -15.44 24.25
N PHE A 298 -1.53 -14.76 23.56
CA PHE A 298 -1.66 -14.54 22.12
C PHE A 298 -1.59 -15.87 21.36
N ASP A 299 -2.35 -15.93 20.26
CA ASP A 299 -2.41 -17.06 19.33
C ASP A 299 -2.01 -16.58 17.92
N GLU A 300 -0.85 -15.92 17.85
CA GLU A 300 -0.30 -15.36 16.62
C GLU A 300 0.85 -16.25 16.11
N PRO A 301 0.86 -16.62 14.83
CA PRO A 301 1.82 -17.60 14.29
C PRO A 301 3.29 -17.11 14.30
N ASP A 302 3.50 -15.79 14.31
CA ASP A 302 4.83 -15.17 14.22
C ASP A 302 5.47 -14.88 15.61
N PHE A 303 4.79 -15.26 16.70
CA PHE A 303 5.20 -14.92 18.07
C PHE A 303 5.36 -16.15 18.95
N GLY A 304 6.19 -16.02 19.99
CA GLY A 304 6.42 -17.11 20.95
C GLY A 304 5.15 -17.54 21.68
N ASP A 305 5.13 -18.80 22.11
CA ASP A 305 4.02 -19.34 22.90
C ASP A 305 3.92 -18.67 24.28
N ASN A 306 2.71 -18.70 24.85
CA ASN A 306 2.42 -18.27 26.22
C ASN A 306 2.70 -16.78 26.54
N LEU A 307 2.67 -15.92 25.53
CA LEU A 307 2.82 -14.47 25.72
C LEU A 307 1.49 -13.81 26.11
N SER A 308 1.47 -13.08 27.23
CA SER A 308 0.35 -12.18 27.62
C SER A 308 0.63 -10.70 27.31
N ARG A 309 1.84 -10.39 26.83
CA ARG A 309 2.24 -9.10 26.27
C ARG A 309 2.84 -9.33 24.88
N LEU A 310 2.41 -8.55 23.90
CA LEU A 310 2.93 -8.60 22.54
C LEU A 310 3.20 -7.18 22.05
N GLU A 311 4.40 -6.98 21.54
CA GLU A 311 4.84 -5.71 20.94
C GLU A 311 5.07 -5.91 19.45
N LYS A 312 4.56 -4.98 18.65
CA LYS A 312 4.66 -5.03 17.19
C LYS A 312 4.95 -3.66 16.62
N GLU A 313 6.04 -3.59 15.86
CA GLU A 313 6.34 -2.44 15.00
C GLU A 313 5.44 -2.46 13.77
N VAL A 314 4.81 -1.33 13.48
CA VAL A 314 3.88 -1.15 12.37
C VAL A 314 4.43 -0.18 11.31
N GLY A 315 5.28 0.78 11.71
CA GLY A 315 5.87 1.74 10.79
C GLY A 315 4.94 2.92 10.47
N SER A 316 4.76 3.24 9.20
CA SER A 316 3.86 4.30 8.74
C SER A 316 2.41 3.80 8.63
N VAL A 317 1.47 4.54 9.20
CA VAL A 317 0.05 4.16 9.24
C VAL A 317 -0.83 5.20 8.55
N LYS A 318 -1.91 4.71 7.93
CA LYS A 318 -2.97 5.50 7.30
C LYS A 318 -4.23 5.42 8.17
N LYS A 319 -5.21 6.28 7.91
CA LYS A 319 -6.50 6.27 8.65
C LYS A 319 -7.25 4.94 8.57
N GLU A 320 -7.05 4.18 7.50
CA GLU A 320 -7.69 2.88 7.26
C GLU A 320 -6.83 1.68 7.73
N THR A 321 -5.68 1.93 8.38
CA THR A 321 -4.80 0.86 8.84
C THR A 321 -5.43 0.15 10.03
N ASP A 322 -5.90 -1.07 9.80
CA ASP A 322 -6.42 -1.94 10.85
C ASP A 322 -5.39 -2.99 11.26
N MET A 323 -5.40 -3.37 12.53
CA MET A 323 -4.61 -4.48 13.06
C MET A 323 -5.52 -5.41 13.87
N THR A 324 -5.28 -6.71 13.71
CA THR A 324 -6.04 -7.77 14.35
C THR A 324 -5.09 -8.62 15.17
N PHE A 325 -5.52 -9.03 16.36
CA PHE A 325 -4.80 -9.95 17.23
C PHE A 325 -5.72 -11.08 17.62
N ARG A 326 -5.20 -12.30 17.65
CA ARG A 326 -5.85 -13.49 18.16
C ARG A 326 -5.25 -13.83 19.51
N PHE A 327 -6.12 -14.28 20.41
CA PHE A 327 -5.73 -14.71 21.74
C PHE A 327 -6.69 -15.81 22.20
N LYS A 328 -6.22 -16.62 23.13
CA LYS A 328 -6.94 -17.74 23.72
C LYS A 328 -6.67 -17.82 25.21
N LEU A 329 -7.48 -18.60 25.92
CA LEU A 329 -7.17 -18.93 27.31
C LEU A 329 -5.87 -19.72 27.37
N LYS A 330 -5.01 -19.37 28.33
CA LYS A 330 -3.74 -20.05 28.58
C LYS A 330 -3.98 -21.53 28.93
N ASP A 331 -4.95 -21.77 29.79
CA ASP A 331 -5.39 -23.09 30.19
C ASP A 331 -6.93 -23.12 30.19
N PRO A 332 -7.56 -23.73 29.17
CA PRO A 332 -9.01 -23.83 29.09
C PRO A 332 -9.63 -24.58 30.27
N SER A 333 -8.90 -25.48 30.92
CA SER A 333 -9.39 -26.23 32.09
C SER A 333 -9.43 -25.38 33.36
N LYS A 334 -8.60 -24.34 33.42
CA LYS A 334 -8.56 -23.32 34.49
C LYS A 334 -9.33 -22.06 34.11
N ALA A 335 -10.37 -22.20 33.29
CA ALA A 335 -11.31 -21.11 33.07
C ALA A 335 -12.04 -20.82 34.39
N GLU A 336 -11.45 -19.93 35.20
CA GLU A 336 -12.06 -19.35 36.39
C GLU A 336 -13.36 -18.62 36.01
N ASP A 337 -14.24 -18.37 37.00
CA ASP A 337 -15.37 -17.47 36.83
C ASP A 337 -14.87 -16.02 36.74
N ILE A 338 -14.30 -15.69 35.59
CA ILE A 338 -13.86 -14.35 35.24
C ILE A 338 -15.05 -13.64 34.61
N ASP A 339 -15.76 -12.82 35.37
CA ASP A 339 -16.92 -12.08 34.83
C ASP A 339 -16.50 -11.07 33.75
N SER A 340 -15.28 -10.54 33.84
CA SER A 340 -14.78 -9.56 32.87
C SER A 340 -13.28 -9.65 32.63
N VAL A 341 -12.90 -9.60 31.35
CA VAL A 341 -11.52 -9.63 30.88
C VAL A 341 -11.08 -8.21 30.50
N PRO A 342 -10.16 -7.59 31.25
CA PRO A 342 -9.52 -6.35 30.83
C PRO A 342 -8.44 -6.62 29.78
N PHE A 343 -8.30 -5.68 28.85
CA PHE A 343 -7.16 -5.61 27.95
C PHE A 343 -6.78 -4.16 27.71
N GLN A 344 -5.49 -3.94 27.45
CA GLN A 344 -4.94 -2.63 27.19
C GLN A 344 -4.06 -2.66 25.94
N ILE A 345 -4.20 -1.62 25.12
CA ILE A 345 -3.36 -1.39 23.96
C ILE A 345 -2.67 -0.04 24.14
N GLN A 346 -1.36 -0.02 23.97
CA GLN A 346 -0.56 1.19 23.96
C GLN A 346 -0.02 1.39 22.55
N ILE A 347 -0.25 2.55 21.97
CA ILE A 347 0.20 2.93 20.62
C ILE A 347 1.17 4.09 20.78
N ILE A 348 2.45 3.85 20.52
CA ILE A 348 3.49 4.87 20.48
C ILE A 348 3.69 5.26 19.01
N TYR A 349 3.70 6.55 18.71
CA TYR A 349 3.80 7.02 17.33
C TYR A 349 4.36 8.43 17.22
N THR A 350 4.83 8.79 16.04
CA THR A 350 5.23 10.15 15.67
C THR A 350 4.19 10.75 14.74
N ARG A 351 3.60 11.88 15.13
CA ARG A 351 2.69 12.66 14.28
C ARG A 351 3.45 13.29 13.12
N ASN A 352 2.72 13.75 12.10
CA ASN A 352 3.32 14.42 10.94
C ASN A 352 4.07 15.70 11.31
N ASP A 353 3.69 16.37 12.40
CA ASP A 353 4.40 17.54 12.99
C ASP A 353 5.68 17.18 13.76
N GLY A 354 6.08 15.90 13.79
CA GLY A 354 7.26 15.42 14.48
C GLY A 354 7.06 15.14 15.96
N MET A 355 5.88 15.44 16.53
CA MET A 355 5.60 15.16 17.93
C MET A 355 5.50 13.66 18.18
N LYS A 356 6.27 13.15 19.15
CA LYS A 356 6.12 11.78 19.66
C LYS A 356 4.94 11.73 20.63
N CYS A 357 4.05 10.77 20.43
CA CYS A 357 2.82 10.61 21.17
C CYS A 357 2.67 9.17 21.66
N MET A 358 1.92 9.00 22.75
CA MET A 358 1.43 7.71 23.21
C MET A 358 -0.08 7.78 23.39
N ARG A 359 -0.79 6.80 22.84
CA ARG A 359 -2.23 6.61 23.04
C ARG A 359 -2.47 5.30 23.77
N VAL A 360 -3.19 5.37 24.88
CA VAL A 360 -3.57 4.20 25.67
C VAL A 360 -5.06 3.93 25.48
N LEU A 361 -5.40 2.71 25.07
CA LEU A 361 -6.77 2.23 24.93
C LEU A 361 -6.97 1.10 25.93
N SER A 362 -7.84 1.30 26.91
CA SER A 362 -8.21 0.27 27.88
C SER A 362 -9.66 -0.12 27.67
N LYS A 363 -9.94 -1.42 27.63
CA LYS A 363 -11.30 -1.94 27.50
C LYS A 363 -11.48 -3.17 28.37
N ARG A 364 -12.70 -3.34 28.87
CA ARG A 364 -13.16 -4.55 29.57
C ARG A 364 -14.24 -5.20 28.73
N ALA A 365 -14.12 -6.51 28.51
CA ALA A 365 -15.16 -7.32 27.88
C ALA A 365 -15.79 -8.22 28.95
N GLY A 366 -17.11 -8.44 28.89
CA GLY A 366 -17.75 -9.46 29.72
C GLY A 366 -17.38 -10.85 29.19
N ALA A 367 -17.19 -11.82 30.10
CA ALA A 367 -17.03 -13.20 29.70
C ALA A 367 -18.36 -13.95 29.86
N THR A 368 -18.53 -15.03 29.11
CA THR A 368 -19.68 -15.92 29.24
C THR A 368 -19.27 -17.35 28.94
N ARG A 369 -19.88 -18.30 29.66
CA ARG A 369 -19.78 -19.74 29.36
C ARG A 369 -20.86 -20.18 28.36
N ASN A 370 -21.85 -19.32 28.08
CA ASN A 370 -22.93 -19.64 27.14
C ASN A 370 -22.52 -19.29 25.71
N ARG A 371 -22.39 -20.32 24.88
CA ARG A 371 -22.07 -20.20 23.46
C ARG A 371 -23.10 -19.37 22.69
N ALA A 372 -24.40 -19.55 22.94
CA ALA A 372 -25.45 -18.82 22.23
C ALA A 372 -25.35 -17.32 22.50
N THR A 373 -25.09 -16.93 23.75
CA THR A 373 -24.82 -15.54 24.11
C THR A 373 -23.58 -15.02 23.39
N MET A 374 -22.47 -15.75 23.41
CA MET A 374 -21.25 -15.35 22.69
C MET A 374 -21.50 -15.11 21.20
N GLU A 375 -22.20 -16.03 20.53
CA GLU A 375 -22.47 -15.94 19.09
C GLU A 375 -23.31 -14.70 18.73
N GLN A 376 -24.23 -14.25 19.59
CA GLN A 376 -25.02 -13.03 19.38
C GLN A 376 -24.18 -11.75 19.36
N TYR A 377 -23.05 -11.72 20.08
CA TYR A 377 -22.16 -10.55 20.17
C TYR A 377 -21.02 -10.57 19.15
N VAL A 378 -21.06 -11.47 18.16
CA VAL A 378 -20.07 -11.50 17.08
C VAL A 378 -20.06 -10.19 16.30
N ASN A 379 -18.88 -9.56 16.23
CA ASN A 379 -18.63 -8.43 15.36
C ASN A 379 -18.14 -8.96 14.00
N VAL A 380 -19.03 -8.96 13.01
CA VAL A 380 -18.79 -9.56 11.70
C VAL A 380 -17.66 -8.85 10.97
N ALA A 381 -17.59 -7.52 11.04
CA ALA A 381 -16.53 -6.75 10.39
C ALA A 381 -15.12 -7.07 10.93
N VAL A 382 -14.97 -7.18 12.25
CA VAL A 382 -13.69 -7.53 12.89
C VAL A 382 -13.30 -8.97 12.56
N VAL A 383 -14.24 -9.91 12.67
CA VAL A 383 -14.02 -11.32 12.34
C VAL A 383 -13.67 -11.48 10.87
N GLY A 384 -14.34 -10.75 9.96
CA GLY A 384 -14.08 -10.77 8.53
C GLY A 384 -12.64 -10.37 8.20
N VAL A 385 -12.15 -9.24 8.73
CA VAL A 385 -10.75 -8.81 8.53
C VAL A 385 -9.77 -9.83 9.07
N ALA A 386 -9.97 -10.30 10.31
CA ALA A 386 -9.10 -11.29 10.95
C ALA A 386 -9.09 -12.62 10.17
N ALA A 387 -10.24 -13.02 9.63
CA ALA A 387 -10.39 -14.26 8.87
C ALA A 387 -9.60 -14.20 7.56
N MET A 388 -9.78 -13.13 6.78
CA MET A 388 -9.06 -12.93 5.52
C MET A 388 -7.54 -12.95 5.73
N ARG A 389 -7.04 -12.24 6.75
CA ARG A 389 -5.60 -12.19 7.06
C ARG A 389 -5.04 -13.52 7.53
N THR A 390 -5.77 -14.23 8.40
CA THR A 390 -5.35 -15.54 8.90
C THR A 390 -5.31 -16.57 7.77
N THR A 391 -6.35 -16.63 6.94
CA THR A 391 -6.38 -17.50 5.76
C THR A 391 -5.22 -17.19 4.82
N ALA A 392 -4.95 -15.91 4.55
CA ALA A 392 -3.83 -15.50 3.72
C ALA A 392 -2.46 -15.89 4.31
N ASN A 393 -2.27 -15.75 5.62
CA ASN A 393 -1.04 -16.16 6.30
C ASN A 393 -0.85 -17.69 6.26
N LEU A 394 -1.88 -18.46 6.57
CA LEU A 394 -1.84 -19.93 6.48
C LEU A 394 -1.53 -20.38 5.04
N ALA A 395 -2.20 -19.78 4.06
CA ALA A 395 -1.94 -20.03 2.65
C ALA A 395 -0.49 -19.67 2.24
N LYS A 396 0.04 -18.55 2.76
CA LYS A 396 1.42 -18.09 2.48
C LYS A 396 2.49 -19.06 2.98
N VAL A 397 2.26 -19.71 4.12
CA VAL A 397 3.23 -20.65 4.73
C VAL A 397 3.08 -22.09 4.25
N GLY A 398 2.26 -22.35 3.22
CA GLY A 398 2.07 -23.70 2.68
C GLY A 398 1.01 -24.53 3.41
N LYS A 399 0.13 -23.90 4.19
CA LYS A 399 -0.94 -24.56 4.96
C LYS A 399 -2.31 -24.37 4.31
N GLY A 400 -2.42 -24.60 3.01
CA GLY A 400 -3.66 -24.41 2.23
C GLY A 400 -4.88 -25.15 2.76
N LYS A 401 -4.73 -26.38 3.26
CA LYS A 401 -5.83 -27.15 3.87
C LYS A 401 -6.33 -26.53 5.17
N GLU A 402 -5.41 -26.17 6.08
CA GLU A 402 -5.76 -25.47 7.33
C GLU A 402 -6.44 -24.12 7.03
N ALA A 403 -5.96 -23.39 6.01
CA ALA A 403 -6.55 -22.13 5.58
C ALA A 403 -8.01 -22.30 5.10
N GLN A 404 -8.28 -23.37 4.34
CA GLN A 404 -9.62 -23.69 3.83
C GLN A 404 -10.56 -24.11 4.96
N GLU A 405 -10.10 -24.98 5.87
CA GLU A 405 -10.87 -25.41 7.04
C GLU A 405 -11.21 -24.23 7.96
N TYR A 406 -10.21 -23.39 8.24
CA TYR A 406 -10.38 -22.19 9.05
C TYR A 406 -11.43 -21.25 8.45
N MET A 407 -11.35 -20.95 7.15
CA MET A 407 -12.33 -20.09 6.47
C MET A 407 -13.75 -20.68 6.57
N LYS A 408 -13.91 -21.99 6.35
CA LYS A 408 -15.20 -22.70 6.50
C LYS A 408 -15.76 -22.58 7.92
N LEU A 409 -14.92 -22.74 8.95
CA LEU A 409 -15.34 -22.63 10.35
C LEU A 409 -15.78 -21.21 10.70
N VAL A 410 -15.05 -20.19 10.26
CA VAL A 410 -15.40 -18.79 10.50
C VAL A 410 -16.72 -18.42 9.80
N LYS A 411 -16.91 -18.81 8.53
CA LYS A 411 -18.18 -18.58 7.83
C LYS A 411 -19.38 -19.18 8.57
N ARG A 412 -19.21 -20.39 9.14
CA ARG A 412 -20.25 -21.01 9.98
C ARG A 412 -20.50 -20.22 11.26
N LEU A 413 -19.47 -19.69 11.92
CA LEU A 413 -19.61 -18.84 13.11
C LEU A 413 -20.39 -17.56 12.78
N VAL A 414 -19.98 -16.84 11.73
CA VAL A 414 -20.64 -15.60 11.29
C VAL A 414 -22.11 -15.88 10.93
N LYS A 415 -22.40 -16.96 10.20
CA LYS A 415 -23.78 -17.33 9.86
C LYS A 415 -24.68 -17.53 11.09
N ARG A 416 -24.15 -18.06 12.20
CA ARG A 416 -24.92 -18.25 13.43
C ARG A 416 -25.02 -16.97 14.27
N GLY A 417 -24.03 -16.09 14.20
CA GLY A 417 -23.99 -14.85 14.98
C GLY A 417 -24.68 -13.64 14.33
N SER A 418 -24.83 -13.64 13.01
CA SER A 418 -25.47 -12.55 12.26
C SER A 418 -26.99 -12.60 12.36
N ASN A 419 -27.55 -11.91 13.35
CA ASN A 419 -28.99 -11.90 13.62
C ASN A 419 -29.68 -10.58 13.25
N THR A 420 -28.94 -9.46 13.24
CA THR A 420 -29.47 -8.15 12.86
C THR A 420 -29.34 -7.90 11.36
N SER A 421 -30.18 -7.01 10.81
CA SER A 421 -30.09 -6.60 9.39
C SER A 421 -28.70 -6.07 9.03
N GLU A 422 -28.09 -5.26 9.91
CA GLU A 422 -26.72 -4.78 9.73
C GLU A 422 -25.70 -5.92 9.68
N GLN A 423 -25.74 -6.86 10.62
CA GLN A 423 -24.82 -8.01 10.63
C GLN A 423 -25.03 -8.96 9.45
N LEU A 424 -26.25 -9.04 8.90
CA LEU A 424 -26.53 -9.80 7.69
C LEU A 424 -25.88 -9.13 6.47
N GLU A 425 -25.93 -7.81 6.37
CA GLU A 425 -25.25 -7.06 5.32
C GLU A 425 -23.71 -7.20 5.45
N GLU A 426 -23.18 -7.04 6.67
CA GLU A 426 -21.76 -7.24 6.96
C GLU A 426 -21.31 -8.67 6.61
N ARG A 427 -22.16 -9.68 6.87
CA ARG A 427 -21.92 -11.08 6.48
C ARG A 427 -21.86 -11.24 4.97
N LEU A 428 -22.81 -10.65 4.23
CA LEU A 428 -22.81 -10.73 2.77
C LEU A 428 -21.55 -10.08 2.18
N ALA A 429 -21.11 -8.95 2.73
CA ALA A 429 -19.86 -8.30 2.33
C ALA A 429 -18.64 -9.19 2.58
N PHE A 430 -18.57 -9.82 3.76
CA PHE A 430 -17.52 -10.77 4.09
C PHE A 430 -17.54 -12.00 3.17
N GLU A 431 -18.71 -12.60 2.92
CA GLU A 431 -18.87 -13.77 2.06
C GLU A 431 -18.46 -13.48 0.61
N ALA A 432 -18.82 -12.30 0.07
CA ALA A 432 -18.42 -11.88 -1.27
C ALA A 432 -16.89 -11.72 -1.38
N GLN A 433 -16.22 -11.22 -0.34
CA GLN A 433 -14.77 -11.12 -0.34
C GLN A 433 -14.10 -12.50 -0.20
N ALA A 434 -14.67 -13.38 0.62
CA ALA A 434 -14.17 -14.73 0.87
C ALA A 434 -14.38 -15.68 -0.34
N GLU A 435 -15.36 -15.42 -1.20
CA GLU A 435 -15.69 -16.28 -2.35
C GLU A 435 -14.47 -16.54 -3.26
N SER A 436 -13.68 -15.50 -3.53
CA SER A 436 -12.45 -15.64 -4.32
C SER A 436 -11.46 -16.64 -3.69
N TRP A 437 -11.30 -16.59 -2.37
CA TRP A 437 -10.45 -17.49 -1.61
C TRP A 437 -11.03 -18.90 -1.50
N ASP A 438 -12.35 -19.02 -1.33
CA ASP A 438 -13.01 -20.33 -1.28
C ASP A 438 -12.82 -21.10 -2.57
N LYS A 439 -12.99 -20.42 -3.72
CA LYS A 439 -12.74 -21.01 -5.04
C LYS A 439 -11.28 -21.43 -5.18
N GLU A 440 -10.37 -20.50 -4.93
CA GLU A 440 -8.94 -20.72 -5.12
C GLU A 440 -8.37 -21.82 -4.21
N LEU A 441 -8.77 -21.86 -2.93
CA LEU A 441 -8.37 -22.91 -2.00
C LEU A 441 -9.06 -24.26 -2.28
N THR A 442 -10.13 -24.29 -3.08
CA THR A 442 -10.78 -25.54 -3.48
C THR A 442 -10.14 -26.09 -4.75
N ASP A 443 -9.97 -25.23 -5.76
CA ASP A 443 -9.50 -25.61 -7.09
C ASP A 443 -7.97 -25.82 -7.12
N ASN A 444 -7.21 -25.04 -6.35
CA ASN A 444 -5.75 -24.97 -6.43
C ASN A 444 -5.05 -25.23 -5.07
N ASN A 445 -5.67 -25.97 -4.15
CA ASN A 445 -5.12 -26.16 -2.79
C ASN A 445 -3.67 -26.69 -2.80
N GLU A 446 -3.32 -27.54 -3.77
CA GLU A 446 -1.97 -28.09 -3.94
C GLU A 446 -0.91 -26.99 -4.09
N VAL A 447 -1.22 -25.89 -4.80
CA VAL A 447 -0.34 -24.72 -4.92
C VAL A 447 -0.03 -24.12 -3.55
N TYR A 448 -1.05 -24.03 -2.69
CA TYR A 448 -0.94 -23.53 -1.32
C TYR A 448 -0.47 -24.56 -0.30
N CYS A 449 -0.24 -25.81 -0.72
CA CYS A 449 0.49 -26.82 0.05
C CYS A 449 1.99 -26.76 -0.25
N THR A 450 2.37 -26.14 -1.37
CA THR A 450 3.75 -25.78 -1.67
C THR A 450 4.03 -24.38 -1.15
N SER A 451 5.22 -24.11 -0.60
CA SER A 451 5.62 -22.75 -0.20
C SER A 451 5.77 -21.77 -1.39
N HIS A 452 5.59 -22.27 -2.61
CA HIS A 452 5.72 -21.55 -3.88
C HIS A 452 4.36 -21.07 -4.40
N LEU A 453 3.97 -19.88 -3.97
CA LEU A 453 2.81 -19.17 -4.50
C LEU A 453 3.07 -18.65 -5.92
N THR A 454 2.06 -18.77 -6.79
CA THR A 454 2.04 -18.07 -8.08
C THR A 454 1.88 -16.56 -7.89
N ASP A 455 2.07 -15.78 -8.97
CA ASP A 455 1.78 -14.33 -8.98
C ASP A 455 0.31 -14.02 -8.60
N LEU A 456 -0.62 -14.85 -9.08
CA LEU A 456 -2.04 -14.72 -8.75
C LEU A 456 -2.28 -14.96 -7.26
N SER A 457 -1.74 -16.07 -6.75
CA SER A 457 -1.86 -16.44 -5.33
C SER A 457 -1.21 -15.39 -4.42
N SER A 458 -0.07 -14.84 -4.82
CA SER A 458 0.62 -13.76 -4.10
C SER A 458 -0.22 -12.47 -4.08
N LYS A 459 -0.87 -12.12 -5.19
CA LYS A 459 -1.80 -10.97 -5.25
C LYS A 459 -2.98 -11.17 -4.29
N MET A 460 -3.56 -12.36 -4.25
CA MET A 460 -4.68 -12.66 -3.34
C MET A 460 -4.27 -12.55 -1.87
N VAL A 461 -3.09 -13.09 -1.52
CA VAL A 461 -2.50 -12.94 -0.17
C VAL A 461 -2.37 -11.47 0.18
N GLN A 462 -1.77 -10.67 -0.70
CA GLN A 462 -1.58 -9.23 -0.45
C GLN A 462 -2.90 -8.48 -0.29
N GLN A 463 -3.89 -8.76 -1.14
CA GLN A 463 -5.21 -8.16 -1.05
C GLN A 463 -5.89 -8.48 0.29
N ALA A 464 -5.82 -9.73 0.74
CA ALA A 464 -6.36 -10.15 2.02
C ALA A 464 -5.60 -9.52 3.21
N MET A 465 -4.27 -9.41 3.13
CA MET A 465 -3.45 -8.72 4.13
C MET A 465 -3.79 -7.23 4.24
N SER A 466 -4.11 -6.59 3.11
CA SER A 466 -4.55 -5.19 3.05
C SER A 466 -6.02 -4.98 3.44
N SER A 467 -6.77 -6.03 3.76
CA SER A 467 -8.18 -5.92 4.12
C SER A 467 -8.36 -5.05 5.37
N ASN A 468 -9.41 -4.23 5.35
CA ASN A 468 -9.77 -3.31 6.43
C ASN A 468 -11.26 -3.43 6.75
N MET A 469 -11.65 -2.97 7.94
CA MET A 469 -13.01 -3.11 8.46
C MET A 469 -14.03 -2.42 7.57
N ILE A 470 -13.66 -1.31 6.92
CA ILE A 470 -14.58 -0.54 6.06
C ILE A 470 -15.13 -1.39 4.93
N GLN A 471 -14.38 -2.37 4.43
CA GLN A 471 -14.85 -3.30 3.38
C GLN A 471 -16.04 -4.15 3.88
N HIS A 472 -16.02 -4.52 5.16
CA HIS A 472 -16.99 -5.42 5.78
C HIS A 472 -18.13 -4.71 6.49
N LEU A 473 -18.09 -3.39 6.65
CA LEU A 473 -19.17 -2.62 7.29
C LEU A 473 -20.46 -2.60 6.44
N ALA A 474 -21.60 -2.48 7.12
CA ALA A 474 -22.91 -2.19 6.50
C ALA A 474 -22.92 -0.82 5.81
N MET A 475 -23.80 -0.64 4.81
CA MET A 475 -23.85 0.55 3.93
C MET A 475 -24.05 1.84 4.72
N GLY A 476 -24.92 1.83 5.74
CA GLY A 476 -25.13 3.00 6.60
C GLY A 476 -23.83 3.47 7.27
N LYS A 477 -23.09 2.54 7.88
CA LYS A 477 -21.78 2.83 8.50
C LYS A 477 -20.71 3.21 7.47
N LYS A 478 -20.75 2.63 6.26
CA LYS A 478 -19.86 3.02 5.15
C LYS A 478 -20.11 4.46 4.71
N ILE A 479 -21.37 4.89 4.59
CA ILE A 479 -21.74 6.26 4.20
C ILE A 479 -21.20 7.26 5.22
N ASP A 480 -21.31 7.00 6.52
CA ASP A 480 -20.74 7.87 7.57
C ASP A 480 -19.22 8.00 7.46
N VAL A 481 -18.53 6.91 7.11
CA VAL A 481 -17.08 6.94 6.91
C VAL A 481 -16.69 7.69 5.63
N VAL A 482 -17.48 7.56 4.55
CA VAL A 482 -17.21 8.19 3.24
C VAL A 482 -17.58 9.67 3.23
N THR A 483 -18.68 10.08 3.86
CA THR A 483 -19.12 11.48 3.97
C THR A 483 -18.10 12.36 4.69
N ASN A 484 -17.27 11.77 5.55
CA ASN A 484 -16.14 12.43 6.21
C ASN A 484 -14.88 12.58 5.35
N ARG A 485 -14.88 12.12 4.08
CA ARG A 485 -13.74 12.18 3.14
C ARG A 485 -13.88 13.26 2.06
N LYS A 486 -14.67 14.32 2.29
CA LYS A 486 -14.99 15.32 1.24
C LYS A 486 -13.71 15.87 0.59
N MET A 487 -13.55 15.60 -0.71
CA MET A 487 -12.59 16.30 -1.58
C MET A 487 -12.89 17.79 -1.60
N ASN A 488 -11.85 18.61 -1.74
CA ASN A 488 -12.00 20.04 -1.97
C ASN A 488 -12.87 20.28 -3.22
N ALA A 489 -13.80 21.25 -3.15
CA ALA A 489 -14.71 21.59 -4.25
C ALA A 489 -13.95 21.95 -5.55
N ALA A 490 -12.78 22.59 -5.43
CA ALA A 490 -11.93 22.92 -6.58
C ALA A 490 -11.38 21.67 -7.28
N ALA A 491 -10.85 20.71 -6.51
CA ALA A 491 -10.36 19.43 -7.04
C ALA A 491 -11.48 18.56 -7.63
N LYS A 492 -12.66 18.59 -7.00
CA LYS A 492 -13.86 17.93 -7.54
C LYS A 492 -14.25 18.53 -8.90
N LYS A 493 -14.25 19.86 -9.02
CA LYS A 493 -14.56 20.56 -10.28
C LYS A 493 -13.52 20.26 -11.36
N ALA A 494 -12.23 20.31 -11.03
CA ALA A 494 -11.15 19.94 -11.94
C ALA A 494 -11.29 18.51 -12.48
N TYR A 495 -11.73 17.56 -11.64
CA TYR A 495 -11.92 16.18 -12.06
C TYR A 495 -13.11 15.99 -13.02
N TYR A 496 -14.28 16.51 -12.67
CA TYR A 496 -15.48 16.29 -13.50
C TYR A 496 -15.48 17.15 -14.77
N ASN A 497 -14.81 18.30 -14.75
CA ASN A 497 -14.74 19.21 -15.89
C ASN A 497 -13.49 19.00 -16.75
N TYR A 498 -12.70 17.95 -16.50
CA TYR A 498 -11.49 17.69 -17.28
C TYR A 498 -11.82 17.45 -18.77
N THR A 499 -11.30 18.34 -19.62
CA THR A 499 -11.27 18.23 -21.08
C THR A 499 -9.93 17.63 -21.50
N TYR A 500 -9.95 16.75 -22.51
CA TYR A 500 -8.72 16.18 -23.05
C TYR A 500 -8.07 17.22 -23.95
N ASP A 501 -7.03 17.87 -23.45
CA ASP A 501 -6.09 18.59 -24.32
C ASP A 501 -5.06 17.57 -24.81
N LEU A 502 -5.20 17.18 -26.08
CA LEU A 502 -4.22 16.36 -26.80
C LEU A 502 -3.25 17.25 -27.57
#